data_AF-A0A2S5CHZ0-F1
#
_entry.id   AF-A0A2S5CHZ0-F1
#
_cell.length_a   1.000
_cell.length_b   1.000
_cell.length_c   1.000
_cell.angle_alpha   90.00
_cell.angle_beta   90.00
_cell.angle_gamma   90.00
#
_symmetry.space_group_name_H-M   'P 1'
#
loop_
_entity.id
_entity.type
_entity.pdbx_description
1 polymer ?
#
loop_
_entity_poly.entity_id
_entity_poly.type
_entity_poly.pdbx_seq_one_letter_code
_entity_poly.pdbx_strand_id
1 'polypeptide(L)'
;MKFVKPAQPLTDQDILNAETTLGIVLPLAVRDLYLSSNGGIPEPYVFENKDLDTVVSEFLPLGEHEGTAIQCYRRLVEEKKLVPLHLFPFAVDGGGDYFFVDCSTPEGSVYFYSSDSVNDDHLLSLEIGFEQFWLSLKDETPPAQPMAREKRIFKAIAIINKETGLFGKRVVVEAFDLDEAREILILEYGKDGYMALHNKEDADRPR
;
A
#
# COMPACT_ATOMS: atom_id res chain seq x y z
N MET A 1 11.76 -6.34 -9.45
CA MET A 1 10.58 -5.47 -9.34
C MET A 1 9.89 -5.39 -10.69
N LYS A 2 8.55 -5.34 -10.75
CA LYS A 2 7.80 -5.13 -12.00
C LYS A 2 7.23 -3.71 -11.99
N PHE A 3 7.31 -3.03 -13.13
CA PHE A 3 6.67 -1.74 -13.35
C PHE A 3 5.70 -1.81 -14.52
N VAL A 4 4.54 -1.21 -14.35
CA VAL A 4 3.51 -1.07 -15.38
C VAL A 4 3.68 0.28 -16.07
N LYS A 5 3.60 0.25 -17.41
CA LYS A 5 3.79 1.40 -18.30
C LYS A 5 5.11 2.17 -18.06
N PRO A 6 6.26 1.49 -17.97
CA PRO A 6 7.53 2.21 -17.88
C PRO A 6 7.81 2.93 -19.20
N ALA A 7 8.57 4.03 -19.13
CA ALA A 7 9.17 4.63 -20.32
C ALA A 7 10.29 3.73 -20.87
N GLN A 8 10.87 4.13 -22.00
CA GLN A 8 12.01 3.39 -22.56
C GLN A 8 13.16 3.34 -21.55
N PRO A 9 13.76 2.16 -21.32
CA PRO A 9 14.92 2.05 -20.45
C PRO A 9 16.07 2.94 -20.92
N LEU A 10 16.85 3.44 -19.97
CA LEU A 10 17.94 4.36 -20.25
C LEU A 10 19.22 3.65 -20.63
N THR A 11 20.13 4.39 -21.26
CA THR A 11 21.52 3.97 -21.44
C THR A 11 22.39 4.47 -20.29
N ASP A 12 23.57 3.85 -20.11
CA ASP A 12 24.57 4.36 -19.16
C ASP A 12 24.94 5.83 -19.40
N GLN A 13 24.94 6.26 -20.67
CA GLN A 13 25.25 7.63 -21.05
C GLN A 13 24.15 8.59 -20.59
N ASP A 14 22.89 8.20 -20.68
CA ASP A 14 21.76 9.02 -20.22
C ASP A 14 21.85 9.24 -18.70
N ILE A 15 22.14 8.17 -17.96
CA ILE A 15 22.30 8.24 -16.49
C ILE A 15 23.53 9.08 -16.12
N LEU A 16 24.67 8.88 -16.79
CA LEU A 16 25.89 9.66 -16.56
C LEU A 16 25.67 11.16 -16.83
N ASN A 17 24.90 11.50 -17.87
CA ASN A 17 24.54 12.88 -18.18
C ASN A 17 23.69 13.49 -17.06
N ALA A 18 22.72 12.73 -16.52
CA ALA A 18 21.89 13.17 -15.40
C ALA A 18 22.72 13.39 -14.12
N GLU A 19 23.57 12.43 -13.75
CA GLU A 19 24.51 12.53 -12.63
C GLU A 19 25.41 13.77 -12.74
N THR A 20 25.99 13.98 -13.92
CA THR A 20 26.85 15.14 -14.20
C THR A 20 26.09 16.46 -14.10
N THR A 21 24.86 16.49 -14.62
CA THR A 21 24.01 17.69 -14.61
C THR A 21 23.59 18.06 -13.19
N LEU A 22 23.30 17.06 -12.35
CA LEU A 22 22.84 17.25 -10.97
C LEU A 22 23.99 17.35 -9.95
N GLY A 23 25.21 16.97 -10.33
CA GLY A 23 26.35 16.92 -9.42
C GLY A 23 26.24 15.82 -8.36
N ILE A 24 25.52 14.73 -8.65
CA ILE A 24 25.34 13.57 -7.77
C ILE A 24 25.86 12.30 -8.43
N VAL A 25 26.08 11.25 -7.65
CA VAL A 25 26.37 9.90 -8.15
C VAL A 25 25.28 8.97 -7.64
N LEU A 26 24.53 8.34 -8.54
CA LEU A 26 23.46 7.45 -8.13
C LEU A 26 24.05 6.13 -7.60
N PRO A 27 23.51 5.57 -6.51
CA PRO A 27 23.88 4.23 -6.06
C PRO A 27 23.68 3.20 -7.19
N LEU A 28 24.52 2.15 -7.20
CA LEU A 28 24.53 1.16 -8.29
C LEU A 28 23.14 0.55 -8.52
N ALA A 29 22.42 0.19 -7.45
CA ALA A 29 21.07 -0.35 -7.55
C ALA A 29 20.05 0.60 -8.19
N VAL A 30 20.21 1.92 -7.99
CA VAL A 30 19.36 2.94 -8.61
C VAL A 30 19.65 3.03 -10.11
N ARG A 31 20.93 3.01 -10.49
CA ARG A 31 21.34 2.97 -11.90
C ARG A 31 20.79 1.74 -12.61
N ASP A 32 20.98 0.57 -12.02
CA ASP A 32 20.53 -0.72 -12.57
C ASP A 32 19.00 -0.73 -12.76
N LEU A 33 18.26 -0.10 -11.84
CA LEU A 33 16.82 0.02 -11.99
C LEU A 33 16.45 0.86 -13.21
N TYR A 34 17.04 2.05 -13.40
CA TYR A 34 16.80 2.91 -14.56
C TYR A 34 17.25 2.30 -15.90
N LEU A 35 18.30 1.48 -15.90
CA LEU A 35 18.73 0.70 -17.07
C LEU A 35 17.73 -0.39 -17.44
N SER A 36 16.97 -0.92 -16.47
CA SER A 36 15.97 -1.97 -16.70
C SER A 36 14.56 -1.41 -16.96
N SER A 37 14.22 -0.29 -16.33
CA SER A 37 12.90 0.33 -16.36
C SER A 37 13.04 1.81 -16.05
N ASN A 38 12.61 2.69 -16.97
CA ASN A 38 12.61 4.13 -16.68
C ASN A 38 11.25 4.58 -16.14
N GLY A 39 11.13 4.57 -14.81
CA GLY A 39 9.89 4.90 -14.11
C GLY A 39 8.80 3.83 -14.22
N GLY A 40 7.57 4.23 -13.91
CA GLY A 40 6.36 3.42 -14.05
C GLY A 40 5.68 3.11 -12.71
N ILE A 41 4.52 2.44 -12.77
CA ILE A 41 3.73 2.11 -11.59
C ILE A 41 4.22 0.77 -11.02
N PRO A 42 4.71 0.71 -9.77
CA PRO A 42 5.20 -0.53 -9.20
C PRO A 42 4.08 -1.57 -9.02
N GLU A 43 4.41 -2.84 -9.22
CA GLU A 43 3.57 -3.97 -8.81
C GLU A 43 4.46 -5.00 -8.09
N PRO A 44 4.30 -5.23 -6.78
CA PRO A 44 3.31 -4.64 -5.86
C PRO A 44 3.59 -3.17 -5.49
N TYR A 45 2.66 -2.48 -4.81
CA TYR A 45 2.74 -1.02 -4.64
C TYR A 45 2.51 -0.48 -3.21
N VAL A 46 2.12 -1.32 -2.24
CA VAL A 46 1.89 -0.87 -0.86
C VAL A 46 3.20 -0.92 -0.08
N PHE A 47 3.55 0.18 0.58
CA PHE A 47 4.65 0.26 1.53
C PHE A 47 4.10 0.41 2.95
N GLU A 48 4.44 -0.53 3.82
CA GLU A 48 3.98 -0.53 5.21
C GLU A 48 5.12 -0.93 6.15
N ASN A 49 5.44 -0.06 7.09
CA ASN A 49 6.30 -0.34 8.23
C ASN A 49 5.69 0.25 9.52
N LYS A 50 6.46 0.26 10.62
CA LYS A 50 6.00 0.76 11.92
C LYS A 50 5.66 2.26 11.94
N ASP A 51 6.22 3.05 11.02
CA ASP A 51 6.16 4.53 11.01
C ASP A 51 5.38 5.08 9.80
N LEU A 52 5.21 4.30 8.74
CA LEU A 52 4.62 4.71 7.46
C LEU A 52 3.76 3.59 6.88
N ASP A 53 2.52 3.92 6.54
CA ASP A 53 1.59 3.11 5.77
C ASP A 53 1.09 3.98 4.60
N THR A 54 1.58 3.69 3.39
CA THR A 54 1.22 4.44 2.18
C THR A 54 1.32 3.56 0.94
N VAL A 55 0.91 4.13 -0.20
CA VAL A 55 1.00 3.53 -1.52
C VAL A 55 2.07 4.23 -2.33
N VAL A 56 2.96 3.47 -2.98
CA VAL A 56 3.92 3.99 -3.95
C VAL A 56 3.22 4.12 -5.30
N SER A 57 2.83 5.34 -5.66
CA SER A 57 2.08 5.61 -6.89
C SER A 57 2.94 5.43 -8.13
N GLU A 58 4.17 5.89 -8.08
CA GLU A 58 5.04 5.94 -9.26
C GLU A 58 6.52 5.89 -8.86
N PHE A 59 7.27 5.05 -9.56
CA PHE A 59 8.71 5.22 -9.72
C PHE A 59 8.95 6.33 -10.73
N LEU A 60 9.58 7.43 -10.32
CA LEU A 60 9.73 8.63 -11.13
C LEU A 60 10.65 8.35 -12.32
N PRO A 61 10.23 8.64 -13.57
CA PRO A 61 11.12 8.53 -14.72
C PRO A 61 12.26 9.55 -14.59
N LEU A 62 13.45 9.15 -15.00
CA LEU A 62 14.60 10.03 -15.14
C LEU A 62 14.50 10.75 -16.49
N GLY A 63 14.43 12.07 -16.45
CA GLY A 63 14.25 12.96 -17.61
C GLY A 63 14.12 14.40 -17.16
N GLU A 64 13.97 15.37 -18.07
CA GLU A 64 13.92 16.81 -17.72
C GLU A 64 12.51 17.45 -17.80
N HIS A 65 11.47 16.66 -18.11
CA HIS A 65 10.11 17.18 -18.20
C HIS A 65 9.40 17.19 -16.84
N GLU A 66 8.29 17.93 -16.74
CA GLU A 66 7.48 17.99 -15.51
C GLU A 66 7.09 16.58 -15.03
N GLY A 67 7.20 16.33 -13.72
CA GLY A 67 6.90 15.05 -13.09
C GLY A 67 8.06 14.03 -13.09
N THR A 68 9.22 14.36 -13.64
CA THR A 68 10.41 13.49 -13.63
C THR A 68 11.28 13.69 -12.39
N ALA A 69 12.16 12.72 -12.13
CA ALA A 69 13.08 12.76 -11.00
C ALA A 69 14.06 13.96 -11.04
N ILE A 70 14.57 14.36 -12.23
CA ILE A 70 15.48 15.54 -12.34
C ILE A 70 14.72 16.83 -12.03
N GLN A 71 13.50 16.99 -12.55
CA GLN A 71 12.69 18.18 -12.24
C GLN A 71 12.36 18.22 -10.76
N CYS A 72 11.95 17.09 -10.18
CA CYS A 72 11.66 16.99 -8.76
C CYS A 72 12.90 17.33 -7.92
N TYR A 73 14.10 16.88 -8.33
CA TYR A 73 15.34 17.23 -7.64
C TYR A 73 15.59 18.75 -7.68
N ARG A 74 15.56 19.37 -8.86
CA ARG A 74 15.74 20.84 -9.01
C ARG A 74 14.76 21.60 -8.12
N ARG A 75 13.48 21.23 -8.15
CA ARG A 75 12.42 21.91 -7.40
C ARG A 75 12.51 21.69 -5.89
N LEU A 76 12.61 20.44 -5.45
CA LEU A 76 12.50 20.08 -4.02
C LEU A 76 13.83 20.27 -3.28
N VAL A 77 14.94 19.98 -3.94
CA VAL A 77 16.28 19.93 -3.34
C VAL A 77 17.04 21.23 -3.58
N GLU A 78 17.13 21.71 -4.83
CA GLU A 78 17.94 22.90 -5.14
C GLU A 78 17.21 24.22 -4.84
N GLU A 79 15.99 24.36 -5.34
CA GLU A 79 15.20 25.60 -5.24
C GLU A 79 14.59 25.76 -3.85
N LYS A 80 13.81 24.77 -3.40
CA LYS A 80 13.10 24.83 -2.12
C LYS A 80 13.94 24.41 -0.92
N LYS A 81 15.02 23.65 -1.13
CA LYS A 81 15.92 23.16 -0.06
C LYS A 81 15.19 22.41 1.04
N LEU A 82 14.20 21.59 0.66
CA LEU A 82 13.39 20.81 1.61
C LEU A 82 14.20 19.66 2.22
N VAL A 83 15.17 19.14 1.47
CA VAL A 83 16.01 18.02 1.87
C VAL A 83 17.47 18.30 1.48
N PRO A 84 18.45 17.59 2.09
CA PRO A 84 19.87 17.73 1.75
C PRO A 84 20.18 17.41 0.27
N LEU A 85 21.25 18.03 -0.27
CA LEU A 85 21.68 17.86 -1.67
C LEU A 85 22.05 16.43 -2.07
N HIS A 86 22.39 15.56 -1.11
CA HIS A 86 22.72 14.16 -1.40
C HIS A 86 21.48 13.25 -1.52
N LEU A 87 20.27 13.80 -1.30
CA LEU A 87 19.03 13.04 -1.42
C LEU A 87 18.40 13.24 -2.80
N PHE A 88 18.23 12.14 -3.52
CA PHE A 88 17.65 12.12 -4.85
C PHE A 88 16.21 11.56 -4.82
N PRO A 89 15.21 12.29 -5.33
CA PRO A 89 13.83 11.78 -5.37
C PRO A 89 13.72 10.66 -6.39
N PHE A 90 13.18 9.52 -5.99
CA PHE A 90 13.03 8.38 -6.90
C PHE A 90 11.58 7.90 -7.03
N ALA A 91 10.71 8.13 -6.05
CA ALA A 91 9.31 7.73 -6.12
C ALA A 91 8.39 8.76 -5.47
N VAL A 92 7.11 8.69 -5.80
CA VAL A 92 6.04 9.51 -5.23
C VAL A 92 4.92 8.60 -4.72
N ASP A 93 4.31 8.99 -3.61
CA ASP A 93 3.23 8.24 -2.98
C ASP A 93 1.83 8.65 -3.51
N GLY A 94 0.77 8.10 -2.93
CA GLY A 94 -0.63 8.44 -3.28
C GLY A 94 -1.05 9.87 -2.91
N GLY A 95 -0.39 10.48 -1.94
CA GLY A 95 -0.62 11.85 -1.47
C GLY A 95 0.16 12.92 -2.23
N GLY A 96 1.16 12.52 -3.02
CA GLY A 96 2.07 13.44 -3.71
C GLY A 96 3.34 13.77 -2.90
N ASP A 97 3.58 13.03 -1.83
CA ASP A 97 4.79 13.07 -1.01
C ASP A 97 5.86 12.14 -1.61
N TYR A 98 7.13 12.44 -1.34
CA TYR A 98 8.25 11.88 -2.12
C TYR A 98 9.13 10.95 -1.30
N PHE A 99 9.55 9.86 -1.94
CA PHE A 99 10.63 9.01 -1.47
C PHE A 99 11.96 9.47 -2.05
N PHE A 100 12.97 9.52 -1.20
CA PHE A 100 14.34 9.91 -1.53
C PHE A 100 15.32 8.79 -1.23
N VAL A 101 16.37 8.70 -2.05
CA VAL A 101 17.50 7.80 -1.84
C VAL A 101 18.75 8.62 -1.54
N ASP A 102 19.54 8.16 -0.57
CA ASP A 102 20.81 8.79 -0.20
C ASP A 102 21.95 8.35 -1.11
N CYS A 103 22.34 9.26 -1.99
CA CYS A 103 23.44 9.09 -2.95
C CYS A 103 24.83 9.12 -2.30
N SER A 104 24.94 9.45 -1.02
CA SER A 104 26.22 9.40 -0.29
C SER A 104 26.52 8.03 0.31
N THR A 105 25.54 7.11 0.30
CA THR A 105 25.68 5.73 0.83
C THR A 105 25.65 4.71 -0.30
N PRO A 106 26.50 3.65 -0.27
CA PRO A 106 26.48 2.60 -1.28
C PRO A 106 25.13 1.88 -1.38
N GLU A 107 24.47 1.66 -0.24
CA GLU A 107 23.20 0.93 -0.14
C GLU A 107 21.99 1.78 -0.54
N GLY A 108 22.17 3.10 -0.68
CA GLY A 108 21.09 4.04 -0.96
C GLY A 108 20.02 4.02 0.12
N SER A 109 20.34 4.54 1.32
CA SER A 109 19.37 4.64 2.41
C SER A 109 18.12 5.41 1.98
N VAL A 110 16.94 4.91 2.32
CA VAL A 110 15.65 5.48 1.86
C VAL A 110 15.02 6.36 2.92
N TYR A 111 14.50 7.50 2.47
CA TYR A 111 13.77 8.47 3.27
C TYR A 111 12.42 8.78 2.62
N PHE A 112 11.45 9.17 3.43
CA PHE A 112 10.16 9.66 3.00
C PHE A 112 9.95 11.09 3.50
N TYR A 113 9.61 12.01 2.60
CA TYR A 113 9.27 13.38 2.97
C TYR A 113 7.76 13.47 3.18
N SER A 114 7.31 13.74 4.40
CA SER A 114 5.91 13.95 4.74
C SER A 114 5.58 15.44 4.82
N SER A 115 4.74 15.93 3.90
CA SER A 115 4.29 17.33 3.92
C SER A 115 3.35 17.64 5.09
N ASP A 116 2.71 16.63 5.65
CA ASP A 116 1.76 16.71 6.77
C ASP A 116 2.39 16.51 8.16
N SER A 117 3.73 16.45 8.26
CA SER A 117 4.38 16.29 9.56
C SER A 117 3.99 17.42 10.52
N VAL A 118 3.48 17.02 11.68
CA VAL A 118 3.12 17.93 12.79
C VAL A 118 4.34 18.42 13.58
N ASN A 119 5.48 17.77 13.40
CA ASN A 119 6.75 18.22 13.94
C ASN A 119 7.55 18.88 12.80
N ASP A 120 8.44 19.84 13.12
CA ASP A 120 9.33 20.47 12.12
C ASP A 120 10.31 19.48 11.44
N ASP A 121 10.19 18.18 11.72
CA ASP A 121 10.88 17.10 11.04
C ASP A 121 9.94 16.45 10.01
N HIS A 122 10.15 16.83 8.75
CA HIS A 122 9.39 16.31 7.61
C HIS A 122 10.03 15.09 6.97
N LEU A 123 11.26 14.72 7.35
CA LEU A 123 12.05 13.72 6.64
C LEU A 123 12.22 12.46 7.49
N LEU A 124 11.37 11.48 7.21
CA LEU A 124 11.38 10.19 7.90
C LEU A 124 12.42 9.25 7.28
N SER A 125 13.39 8.79 8.06
CA SER A 125 14.24 7.66 7.65
C SER A 125 13.44 6.35 7.73
N LEU A 126 13.47 5.55 6.67
CA LEU A 126 12.76 4.27 6.63
C LEU A 126 13.60 3.09 7.14
N GLU A 127 14.83 3.35 7.57
CA GLU A 127 15.79 2.34 8.09
C GLU A 127 16.02 1.15 7.13
N ILE A 128 15.88 1.38 5.82
CA ILE A 128 16.08 0.39 4.75
C ILE A 128 16.85 0.98 3.58
N GLY A 129 17.56 0.11 2.84
CA GLY A 129 18.22 0.47 1.58
C GLY A 129 17.28 0.40 0.37
N PHE A 130 17.73 0.96 -0.74
CA PHE A 130 16.93 1.13 -1.96
C PHE A 130 16.39 -0.20 -2.52
N GLU A 131 17.21 -1.23 -2.62
CA GLU A 131 16.75 -2.54 -3.10
C GLU A 131 15.70 -3.15 -2.16
N GLN A 132 15.96 -3.05 -0.85
CA GLN A 132 15.08 -3.61 0.17
C GLN A 132 13.72 -2.89 0.21
N PHE A 133 13.69 -1.59 -0.09
CA PHE A 133 12.45 -0.83 -0.27
C PHE A 133 11.55 -1.48 -1.33
N TRP A 134 12.07 -1.71 -2.55
CA TRP A 134 11.28 -2.34 -3.62
C TRP A 134 10.88 -3.77 -3.29
N LEU A 135 11.74 -4.54 -2.61
CA LEU A 135 11.44 -5.90 -2.17
C LEU A 135 10.41 -5.95 -1.02
N SER A 136 10.24 -4.85 -0.29
CA SER A 136 9.28 -4.76 0.82
C SER A 136 7.86 -4.43 0.39
N LEU A 137 7.66 -4.00 -0.87
CA LEU A 137 6.33 -3.65 -1.36
C LEU A 137 5.42 -4.88 -1.42
N LYS A 138 4.16 -4.67 -1.02
CA LYS A 138 3.13 -5.71 -0.94
C LYS A 138 1.95 -5.35 -1.82
N ASP A 139 1.17 -6.36 -2.16
CA ASP A 139 -0.12 -6.11 -2.78
C ASP A 139 -1.04 -5.45 -1.75
N GLU A 140 -1.92 -4.57 -2.22
CA GLU A 140 -2.98 -4.06 -1.36
C GLU A 140 -3.77 -5.26 -0.84
N THR A 141 -3.73 -5.46 0.48
CA THR A 141 -4.61 -6.44 1.09
C THR A 141 -6.00 -5.82 0.98
N PRO A 142 -6.94 -6.42 0.23
CA PRO A 142 -8.31 -5.92 0.21
C PRO A 142 -8.74 -5.81 1.67
N PRO A 143 -9.43 -4.74 2.08
CA PRO A 143 -9.92 -4.66 3.44
C PRO A 143 -10.59 -5.98 3.73
N ALA A 144 -10.15 -6.66 4.80
CA ALA A 144 -10.82 -7.87 5.25
C ALA A 144 -12.31 -7.54 5.19
N GLN A 145 -13.11 -8.33 4.48
CA GLN A 145 -14.54 -8.08 4.39
C GLN A 145 -15.25 -8.86 5.52
N PRO A 146 -15.28 -8.43 6.80
CA PRO A 146 -16.22 -9.01 7.75
C PRO A 146 -17.61 -8.37 7.59
N MET A 147 -17.73 -7.17 7.00
CA MET A 147 -18.99 -6.40 7.03
C MET A 147 -19.99 -6.71 5.90
N ALA A 148 -19.53 -7.18 4.73
CA ALA A 148 -20.45 -7.55 3.63
C ALA A 148 -21.12 -8.92 3.87
N ARG A 149 -20.37 -9.87 4.44
CA ARG A 149 -20.82 -11.22 4.84
C ARG A 149 -21.86 -11.14 5.96
N GLU A 150 -21.57 -10.41 7.04
CA GLU A 150 -22.51 -10.23 8.15
C GLU A 150 -23.77 -9.46 7.72
N LYS A 151 -23.66 -8.34 7.00
CA LYS A 151 -24.84 -7.57 6.55
C LYS A 151 -25.78 -8.36 5.64
N ARG A 152 -25.25 -9.26 4.79
CA ARG A 152 -26.06 -10.14 3.93
C ARG A 152 -26.80 -11.21 4.75
N ILE A 153 -26.12 -11.81 5.71
CA ILE A 153 -26.71 -12.77 6.66
C ILE A 153 -27.80 -12.09 7.50
N PHE A 154 -27.51 -10.93 8.09
CA PHE A 154 -28.50 -10.15 8.86
C PHE A 154 -29.71 -9.72 8.00
N LYS A 155 -29.52 -9.39 6.72
CA LYS A 155 -30.62 -9.02 5.81
C LYS A 155 -31.50 -10.22 5.45
N ALA A 156 -30.92 -11.39 5.22
CA ALA A 156 -31.68 -12.63 4.99
C ALA A 156 -32.47 -13.04 6.26
N ILE A 157 -31.86 -12.91 7.43
CA ILE A 157 -32.49 -13.23 8.72
C ILE A 157 -33.64 -12.25 9.06
N ALA A 158 -33.49 -10.96 8.76
CA ALA A 158 -34.56 -9.96 8.94
C ALA A 158 -35.80 -10.25 8.09
N ILE A 159 -35.62 -10.82 6.88
CA ILE A 159 -36.72 -11.23 6.00
C ILE A 159 -37.46 -12.45 6.60
N ILE A 160 -36.73 -13.48 7.05
CA ILE A 160 -37.33 -14.68 7.67
C ILE A 160 -38.14 -14.31 8.92
N ASN A 161 -37.63 -13.41 9.77
CA ASN A 161 -38.34 -12.97 10.99
C ASN A 161 -39.65 -12.25 10.70
N LYS A 162 -39.69 -11.43 9.64
CA LYS A 162 -40.86 -10.63 9.29
C LYS A 162 -42.01 -11.50 8.76
N GLU A 163 -41.70 -12.67 8.20
CA GLU A 163 -42.69 -13.57 7.60
C GLU A 163 -43.14 -14.70 8.55
N THR A 164 -42.33 -15.09 9.54
CA THR A 164 -42.57 -16.32 10.34
C THR A 164 -42.87 -16.10 11.83
N GLY A 165 -42.63 -14.92 12.39
CA GLY A 165 -43.00 -14.60 13.78
C GLY A 165 -42.26 -15.41 14.87
N LEU A 166 -41.05 -15.90 14.58
CA LEU A 166 -40.30 -16.86 15.42
C LEU A 166 -39.59 -16.26 16.65
N PHE A 167 -40.21 -15.34 17.38
CA PHE A 167 -39.63 -14.80 18.62
C PHE A 167 -39.42 -15.90 19.67
N GLY A 168 -38.19 -15.99 20.22
CA GLY A 168 -37.85 -16.88 21.32
C GLY A 168 -37.62 -18.35 20.95
N LYS A 169 -37.40 -18.68 19.65
CA LYS A 169 -37.07 -20.03 19.20
C LYS A 169 -35.64 -20.11 18.66
N ARG A 170 -35.00 -21.27 18.83
CA ARG A 170 -33.71 -21.58 18.21
C ARG A 170 -33.96 -22.00 16.77
N VAL A 171 -33.36 -21.32 15.79
CA VAL A 171 -33.57 -21.59 14.36
C VAL A 171 -32.23 -21.98 13.75
N VAL A 172 -32.21 -23.13 13.08
CA VAL A 172 -31.06 -23.56 12.29
C VAL A 172 -31.29 -23.08 10.87
N VAL A 173 -30.34 -22.31 10.33
CA VAL A 173 -30.43 -21.79 8.97
C VAL A 173 -29.28 -22.38 8.17
N GLU A 174 -29.60 -23.00 7.04
CA GLU A 174 -28.61 -23.36 6.04
C GLU A 174 -28.37 -22.15 5.14
N ALA A 175 -27.16 -21.60 5.22
CA ALA A 175 -26.73 -20.55 4.30
C ALA A 175 -25.98 -21.20 3.14
N PHE A 176 -26.36 -20.83 1.92
CA PHE A 176 -25.68 -21.26 0.70
C PHE A 176 -24.83 -20.09 0.21
N ASP A 177 -23.50 -20.27 0.18
CA ASP A 177 -22.63 -19.38 -0.56
C ASP A 177 -22.74 -19.68 -2.06
N LEU A 178 -22.56 -18.66 -2.91
CA LEU A 178 -22.56 -18.82 -4.37
C LEU A 178 -21.38 -19.68 -4.86
N ASP A 179 -20.36 -19.89 -4.01
CA ASP A 179 -19.18 -20.72 -4.28
C ASP A 179 -19.24 -22.11 -3.57
N GLU A 180 -20.45 -22.68 -3.41
CA GLU A 180 -20.73 -24.08 -3.04
C GLU A 180 -20.39 -24.56 -1.60
N ALA A 181 -19.85 -23.72 -0.72
CA ALA A 181 -19.69 -24.09 0.69
C ALA A 181 -21.06 -24.06 1.43
N ARG A 182 -21.52 -25.21 1.91
CA ARG A 182 -22.69 -25.31 2.81
C ARG A 182 -22.25 -25.09 4.26
N GLU A 183 -22.75 -24.04 4.89
CA GLU A 183 -22.51 -23.76 6.31
C GLU A 183 -23.82 -23.78 7.10
N ILE A 184 -23.84 -24.53 8.21
CA ILE A 184 -25.01 -24.64 9.09
C ILE A 184 -24.81 -23.66 10.25
N LEU A 185 -25.67 -22.64 10.32
CA LEU A 185 -25.62 -21.62 11.38
C LEU A 185 -26.76 -21.85 12.38
N ILE A 186 -26.45 -21.72 13.67
CA ILE A 186 -27.45 -21.78 14.75
C ILE A 186 -27.70 -20.37 15.24
N LEU A 187 -28.96 -19.95 15.13
CA LEU A 187 -29.44 -18.66 15.62
C LEU A 187 -30.24 -18.86 16.91
N GLU A 188 -29.82 -18.13 17.95
CA GLU A 188 -30.56 -18.03 19.21
C GLU A 188 -31.21 -16.66 19.34
N TYR A 189 -32.54 -16.66 19.49
CA TYR A 189 -33.33 -15.46 19.70
C TYR A 189 -33.53 -15.21 21.20
N GLY A 190 -32.91 -14.15 21.71
CA GLY A 190 -33.18 -13.63 23.04
C GLY A 190 -34.59 -13.05 23.13
N LYS A 191 -35.18 -13.09 24.34
CA LYS A 191 -36.53 -12.54 24.63
C LYS A 191 -36.65 -11.04 24.32
N ASP A 192 -35.51 -10.34 24.27
CA ASP A 192 -35.44 -8.89 24.06
C ASP A 192 -35.07 -8.52 22.61
N GLY A 193 -35.09 -9.49 21.67
CA GLY A 193 -34.83 -9.27 20.25
C GLY A 193 -33.35 -9.33 19.82
N TYR A 194 -32.43 -9.65 20.74
CA TYR A 194 -31.02 -9.88 20.41
C TYR A 194 -30.81 -11.25 19.74
N MET A 195 -29.99 -11.30 18.68
CA MET A 195 -29.59 -12.53 18.00
C MET A 195 -28.14 -12.85 18.29
N ALA A 196 -27.86 -14.08 18.70
CA ALA A 196 -26.51 -14.64 18.73
C ALA A 196 -26.32 -15.58 17.53
N LEU A 197 -25.20 -15.40 16.82
CA LEU A 197 -24.79 -16.25 15.70
C LEU A 197 -23.72 -17.22 16.21
N HIS A 198 -24.00 -18.52 16.13
CA HIS A 198 -23.01 -19.55 16.44
C HIS A 198 -22.72 -20.38 15.20
N ASN A 199 -21.44 -20.61 14.92
CA ASN A 199 -21.08 -21.69 14.01
C ASN A 199 -21.38 -23.03 14.69
N LYS A 200 -21.85 -24.02 13.93
CA LYS A 200 -22.24 -25.32 14.50
C LYS A 200 -21.09 -26.01 15.24
N GLU A 201 -19.85 -25.81 14.78
CA GLU A 201 -18.65 -26.36 15.42
C GLU A 201 -18.35 -25.76 16.80
N ASP A 202 -18.76 -24.52 17.06
CA ASP A 202 -18.59 -23.86 18.37
C ASP A 202 -19.76 -24.12 19.32
N ALA A 203 -20.95 -24.42 18.78
CA ALA A 203 -22.16 -24.65 19.56
C ALA A 203 -22.19 -26.02 20.29
N ASP A 204 -21.41 -27.00 19.80
CA ASP A 204 -21.30 -28.35 20.37
C ASP A 204 -20.17 -28.49 21.42
N ARG A 205 -19.43 -27.41 21.74
CA ARG A 205 -18.49 -27.44 22.87
C ARG A 205 -19.26 -27.36 24.20
N PRO A 206 -19.05 -28.30 25.14
CA PRO A 206 -19.63 -28.20 26.48
C PRO A 206 -19.10 -26.95 27.18
N ARG A 207 -20.01 -26.20 27.81
CA ARG A 207 -19.69 -25.05 28.68
C ARG A 207 -19.05 -25.49 29.98
#